data_AF-M1F8K1-F1
#
_entry.id   AF-M1F8K1-F1
#
_cell.length_a   1.000
_cell.length_b   1.000
_cell.length_c   1.000
_cell.angle_alpha   90.00
_cell.angle_beta   90.00
_cell.angle_gamma   90.00
#
_symmetry.space_group_name_H-M   'P 1'
#
loop_
_entity.id
_entity.type
_entity.pdbx_description
1 polymer ?
#
loop_
_entity_poly.entity_id
_entity_poly.type
_entity_poly.pdbx_seq_one_letter_code
_entity_poly.pdbx_strand_id
1 'polypeptide(L)' 'MAKKRQAALERYYQKHSECFVRGKPEAKRPPEAAHINPITSEESGDEMSVAVNFPTLPAARQALKRENLH' A
#
# COMPACT_ATOMS: atom_id res chain seq x y z
N MET A 1 2.20 -23.20 -1.17
CA MET A 1 3.41 -22.48 -0.71
C MET A 1 3.72 -22.66 0.77
N ALA A 2 2.74 -22.53 1.68
CA ALA A 2 2.97 -22.64 3.14
C ALA A 2 3.68 -23.94 3.58
N LYS A 3 3.28 -25.12 3.06
CA LYS A 3 3.95 -26.40 3.37
C LYS A 3 5.44 -26.42 3.01
N LYS A 4 5.82 -25.84 1.86
CA LYS A 4 7.22 -25.75 1.43
C LYS A 4 8.02 -24.83 2.35
N ARG A 5 7.44 -23.71 2.76
CA ARG A 5 8.04 -22.77 3.73
C ARG A 5 8.23 -23.44 5.09
N GLN A 6 7.23 -24.19 5.58
CA GLN A 6 7.34 -24.93 6.84
C GLN A 6 8.46 -25.97 6.78
N ALA A 7 8.56 -26.75 5.70
CA ALA A 7 9.62 -27.74 5.54
C ALA A 7 11.03 -27.13 5.54
N ALA A 8 11.19 -25.94 4.96
CA ALA A 8 12.47 -25.23 4.99
C ALA A 8 12.83 -24.75 6.41
N LEU A 9 11.85 -24.19 7.12
CA LEU A 9 12.02 -23.76 8.52
C LEU A 9 12.37 -24.94 9.44
N GLU A 10 11.71 -26.08 9.26
CA GLU A 10 11.99 -27.32 10.00
C GLU A 10 13.43 -27.79 9.81
N ARG A 11 13.89 -27.85 8.55
CA ARG A 11 15.26 -28.26 8.21
C ARG A 11 16.31 -27.33 8.83
N TYR A 12 16.03 -26.03 8.86
CA TYR A 12 16.96 -25.06 9.43
C TYR A 12 16.97 -25.12 10.96
N TYR A 13 15.81 -25.29 11.59
CA TYR A 13 15.69 -25.48 13.03
C TYR A 13 16.44 -26.72 13.53
N GLN A 14 16.38 -27.83 12.79
CA GLN A 14 17.13 -29.05 13.12
C GLN A 14 18.65 -28.83 13.12
N LYS A 15 19.15 -27.91 12.28
CA LYS A 15 20.59 -27.65 12.13
C LYS A 15 21.08 -26.53 13.05
N HIS A 16 20.23 -25.53 13.33
CA HIS A 16 20.57 -24.29 13.99
C HIS A 16 19.49 -23.87 15.00
N SER A 17 19.17 -24.75 15.95
CA SER A 17 18.13 -24.50 16.96
C SER A 17 18.42 -23.25 17.80
N GLU A 18 19.69 -22.92 18.02
CA GLU A 18 20.19 -21.76 18.75
C GLU A 18 19.80 -20.42 18.11
N CYS A 19 19.56 -20.39 16.79
CA CYS A 19 19.10 -19.18 16.11
C CYS A 19 17.62 -18.86 16.38
N PHE A 20 16.88 -19.78 16.98
CA PHE A 20 15.45 -19.65 17.23
C PHE A 20 15.15 -19.50 18.73
N VAL A 21 15.25 -18.26 19.21
CA VAL A 21 15.03 -17.89 20.63
C VAL A 21 13.64 -18.28 21.17
N ARG A 22 12.65 -18.46 20.28
CA ARG A 22 11.26 -18.82 20.63
C ARG A 22 10.91 -20.27 20.33
N GLY A 23 11.91 -21.13 20.13
CA GLY A 23 11.73 -22.53 19.77
C GLY A 23 11.34 -22.73 18.31
N LYS A 24 10.66 -23.84 18.01
CA LYS A 24 10.42 -24.29 16.64
C LYS A 24 9.62 -23.27 15.82
N PRO A 25 10.13 -22.82 14.65
CA PRO A 25 9.45 -21.84 13.81
C PRO A 25 8.24 -22.42 13.06
N GLU A 26 7.21 -21.59 12.89
CA GLU A 26 6.01 -21.89 12.11
C GLU A 26 5.82 -20.90 10.94
N ALA A 27 5.51 -21.45 9.76
CA ALA A 27 5.22 -20.67 8.57
C ALA A 27 3.81 -20.06 8.69
N LYS A 28 3.74 -18.73 8.64
CA LYS A 28 2.46 -18.00 8.57
C LYS A 28 1.62 -18.51 7.40
N ARG A 29 0.40 -18.96 7.71
CA ARG A 29 -0.61 -19.32 6.71
C ARG A 29 -1.27 -18.04 6.19
N PRO A 30 -1.72 -18.04 4.91
CA PRO A 30 -2.67 -17.03 4.47
C PRO A 30 -3.90 -17.04 5.38
N PRO A 31 -4.58 -15.90 5.58
CA PRO A 31 -5.87 -15.89 6.25
C PRO A 31 -6.85 -16.79 5.50
N GLU A 32 -7.75 -17.45 6.24
CA GLU A 32 -8.76 -18.36 5.68
C GLU A 32 -9.73 -17.62 4.75
N ALA A 33 -10.10 -16.40 5.12
CA ALA A 33 -10.81 -15.46 4.29
C ALA A 33 -10.14 -14.08 4.38
N ALA A 34 -10.01 -13.41 3.24
CA ALA A 34 -9.71 -11.98 3.20
C ALA A 34 -11.01 -11.26 2.87
N HIS A 35 -11.59 -10.58 3.85
CA HIS A 35 -12.74 -9.71 3.61
C HIS A 35 -12.22 -8.39 3.04
N ILE A 36 -12.62 -8.08 1.81
CA ILE A 36 -12.50 -6.73 1.27
C ILE A 36 -13.82 -6.05 1.64
N ASN A 37 -13.74 -4.84 2.19
CA ASN A 37 -14.94 -4.05 2.43
C ASN A 37 -15.67 -3.88 1.09
N PRO A 38 -16.96 -4.25 0.99
CA PRO A 38 -17.71 -3.99 -0.22
C PRO A 38 -17.80 -2.47 -0.39
N ILE A 39 -17.48 -1.96 -1.58
CA ILE A 39 -17.77 -0.57 -1.93
C ILE A 39 -19.29 -0.46 -1.94
N THR A 40 -19.84 0.36 -1.06
CA THR A 40 -21.26 0.68 -1.06
C THR A 40 -21.53 1.69 -2.18
N SER A 41 -22.71 1.65 -2.81
CA SER A 41 -23.09 2.63 -3.85
C SER A 41 -23.00 4.08 -3.36
N GLU A 42 -23.01 4.29 -2.05
CA GLU A 42 -22.90 5.58 -1.37
C GLU A 42 -21.44 6.10 -1.33
N GLU A 43 -20.45 5.21 -1.31
CA GLU A 43 -19.01 5.54 -1.45
C GLU A 43 -18.61 5.83 -2.91
N SER A 44 -19.50 5.59 -3.86
CA SER A 44 -19.29 5.91 -5.29
C SER A 44 -19.63 7.38 -5.61
N GLY A 45 -20.06 8.16 -4.61
CA GLY A 45 -20.56 9.52 -4.75
C GLY A 45 -19.53 10.63 -4.55
N ASP A 46 -18.29 10.32 -4.18
CA ASP A 46 -17.22 11.32 -4.35
C ASP A 46 -16.86 11.34 -5.84
N GLU A 47 -17.54 12.21 -6.59
CA GLU A 47 -17.03 12.71 -7.85
C GLU A 47 -15.58 13.14 -7.59
N MET A 48 -14.62 12.29 -7.97
CA MET A 48 -13.21 12.65 -7.99
C MET A 48 -13.14 13.92 -8.83
N SER A 49 -12.97 15.06 -8.17
CA SER A 49 -12.92 16.34 -8.85
C SER A 49 -11.80 16.25 -9.87
N VAL A 50 -12.16 16.32 -11.16
CA VAL A 50 -11.21 16.33 -12.27
C VAL A 50 -10.37 17.63 -12.27
N ALA A 51 -10.70 18.55 -11.36
CA ALA A 51 -9.95 19.77 -11.14
C ALA A 51 -8.57 19.46 -10.51
N VAL A 52 -7.54 19.63 -11.32
CA VAL A 52 -6.15 19.70 -10.87
C VAL A 52 -5.87 21.04 -10.18
N ASN A 53 -5.30 20.99 -8.98
CA ASN A 53 -4.88 22.19 -8.26
C ASN A 53 -3.62 22.77 -8.90
N PHE A 54 -3.73 23.96 -9.51
CA PHE A 54 -2.60 24.72 -10.03
C PHE A 54 -2.25 25.89 -9.11
N PRO A 55 -1.43 25.67 -8.06
CA PRO A 55 -1.12 26.71 -7.08
C PRO A 55 -0.43 27.95 -7.69
N THR A 56 0.19 27.81 -8.87
CA THR A 56 0.91 28.88 -9.58
C THR A 56 0.06 29.61 -10.62
N LEU A 57 -1.16 29.16 -10.91
CA LEU A 57 -2.05 29.78 -11.90
C LEU A 57 -2.36 31.27 -11.59
N PRO A 58 -2.56 31.68 -10.32
CA PRO A 58 -2.72 33.10 -9.99
C PRO A 58 -1.48 33.94 -10.35
N ALA A 59 -0.28 33.42 -10.11
CA ALA A 59 0.97 34.12 -10.42
C ALA A 59 1.20 34.23 -11.94
N ALA A 60 0.93 33.15 -12.69
CA ALA A 60 1.01 33.16 -14.16
C ALA A 60 0.04 34.18 -14.79
N ARG A 61 -1.19 34.27 -14.26
CA ARG A 61 -2.16 35.31 -14.68
C ARG A 61 -1.66 36.72 -14.43
N GLN A 62 -0.96 36.97 -13.32
CA GLN A 62 -0.40 38.28 -13.02
C GLN A 62 0.78 38.64 -13.93
N ALA A 63 1.65 37.67 -14.26
CA ALA A 63 2.74 37.87 -15.20
C ALA A 63 2.20 38.25 -16.59
N LEU A 64 1.21 37.50 -17.10
CA LEU A 64 0.56 37.80 -18.38
C LEU A 64 -0.08 39.19 -18.40
N LYS A 65 -0.73 39.62 -17.32
CA LYS A 65 -1.30 40.98 -17.23
C LYS A 65 -0.22 42.08 -17.29
N ARG A 66 0.97 41.85 -16.73
CA ARG A 66 2.08 42.81 -16.78
C ARG A 66 2.66 42.92 -18.18
N GLU A 67 2.80 41.81 -18.88
CA GLU A 67 3.28 41.79 -20.27
C GLU A 67 2.33 42.50 -21.23
N ASN A 68 1.01 42.36 -21.05
CA ASN A 68 0.00 43.03 -21.89
C ASN A 68 -0.24 44.51 -21.53
N LEU A 69 0.44 45.03 -20.50
CA LEU A 69 0.37 46.46 -20.11
C LEU A 69 1.51 47.29 -20.71
N HIS A 70 2.44 46.65 -21.42
CA HIS A 70 3.52 47.26 -22.20
C HIS A 70 3.18 47.28 -23.68
#